data_AF-A0A848SPH3-F1
#
_entry.id   AF-A0A848SPH3-F1
#
_cell.length_a   1.000
_cell.length_b   1.000
_cell.length_c   1.000
_cell.angle_alpha   90.00
_cell.angle_beta   90.00
_cell.angle_gamma   90.00
#
_symmetry.space_group_name_H-M   'P 1'
#
loop_
_entity.id
_entity.type
_entity.pdbx_description
1 polymer ?
#
loop_
_entity_poly.entity_id
_entity_poly.type
_entity_poly.pdbx_seq_one_letter_code
_entity_poly.pdbx_strand_id
1 'polypeptide(L)'
;MKKVVFALAALGVSVGATSLATSPAMAQDLPSETIEVAGYNLASEEGYTAVAGQIRRAAGRVCGNVNLRNLSEAPGWFACRDIAVEDGMDQLADAARAGNVTITASH
;
A
#
# COMPACT_ATOMS: atom_id res chain seq x y z
N MET A 1 -30.23 -1.82 55.60
CA MET A 1 -30.61 -3.19 55.97
C MET A 1 -30.26 -4.14 54.82
N LYS A 2 -29.49 -5.20 55.14
CA LYS A 2 -29.26 -6.50 54.46
C LYS A 2 -29.51 -6.57 52.94
N LYS A 3 -28.48 -6.53 52.08
CA LYS A 3 -27.69 -7.68 51.56
C LYS A 3 -28.54 -8.90 51.19
N VAL A 4 -28.69 -9.18 49.88
CA VAL A 4 -28.60 -10.56 49.34
C VAL A 4 -28.03 -10.49 47.92
N VAL A 5 -26.81 -10.99 47.78
CA VAL A 5 -26.14 -11.32 46.51
C VAL A 5 -26.48 -12.78 46.24
N PHE A 6 -27.10 -13.09 45.10
CA PHE A 6 -27.23 -14.46 44.61
C PHE A 6 -26.35 -14.62 43.37
N ALA A 7 -25.18 -15.23 43.59
CA ALA A 7 -24.28 -15.66 42.54
C ALA A 7 -24.82 -16.96 41.94
N LEU A 8 -25.25 -16.93 40.68
CA LEU A 8 -25.46 -18.12 39.87
C LEU A 8 -24.16 -18.42 39.12
N ALA A 9 -23.46 -19.45 39.56
CA ALA A 9 -22.37 -20.07 38.82
C ALA A 9 -22.97 -20.92 37.70
N ALA A 10 -22.85 -20.47 36.45
CA ALA A 10 -23.11 -21.29 35.27
C ALA A 10 -21.77 -21.67 34.62
N LEU A 11 -21.30 -22.88 34.94
CA LEU A 11 -20.30 -23.58 34.15
C LEU A 11 -20.97 -23.99 32.84
N GLY A 12 -20.49 -23.45 31.71
CA GLY A 12 -21.13 -23.66 30.42
C GLY A 12 -20.18 -23.47 29.24
N VAL A 13 -19.54 -24.58 28.87
CA VAL A 13 -19.06 -24.96 27.52
C VAL A 13 -18.07 -24.00 26.83
N SER A 14 -16.85 -24.52 26.71
CA SER A 14 -15.78 -24.10 25.82
C SER A 14 -16.26 -23.87 24.38
N VAL A 15 -16.30 -22.61 23.95
CA VAL A 15 -16.00 -22.28 22.56
C VAL A 15 -14.51 -21.96 22.56
N GLY A 16 -13.70 -22.97 22.24
CA GLY A 16 -12.37 -22.71 21.75
C GLY A 16 -12.55 -21.84 20.53
N ALA A 17 -12.30 -20.54 20.67
CA ALA A 17 -11.86 -19.77 19.53
C ALA A 17 -10.55 -20.45 19.13
N THR A 18 -10.64 -21.41 18.21
CA THR A 18 -9.63 -21.59 17.20
C THR A 18 -9.55 -20.23 16.54
N SER A 19 -8.76 -19.34 17.15
CA SER A 19 -8.10 -18.28 16.43
C SER A 19 -7.44 -19.02 15.30
N LEU A 20 -8.09 -18.99 14.14
CA LEU A 20 -7.43 -19.19 12.88
C LEU A 20 -6.34 -18.13 12.96
N ALA A 21 -5.16 -18.58 13.39
CA ALA A 21 -3.93 -17.94 13.03
C ALA A 21 -3.97 -18.00 11.51
N THR A 22 -4.62 -17.01 10.91
CA THR A 22 -4.25 -16.50 9.62
C THR A 22 -2.80 -16.12 9.82
N SER A 23 -1.91 -17.11 9.67
CA SER A 23 -0.53 -16.86 9.34
C SER A 23 -0.60 -15.77 8.29
N PRO A 24 0.09 -14.63 8.46
CA PRO A 24 0.23 -13.71 7.36
C PRO A 24 0.79 -14.59 6.24
N ALA A 25 -0.06 -14.88 5.24
CA ALA A 25 0.40 -15.39 3.97
C ALA A 25 1.42 -14.35 3.58
N MET A 26 2.71 -14.73 3.66
CA MET A 26 3.85 -13.83 3.57
C MET A 26 3.51 -12.79 2.52
N ALA A 27 3.14 -11.58 2.98
CA ALA A 27 2.97 -10.47 2.08
C ALA A 27 4.36 -10.34 1.47
N GLN A 28 4.51 -10.83 0.25
CA GLN A 28 5.78 -10.70 -0.44
C GLN A 28 6.06 -9.21 -0.38
N ASP A 29 7.16 -8.83 0.28
CA ASP A 29 7.60 -7.45 0.36
C ASP A 29 7.91 -7.01 -1.07
N LEU A 30 6.85 -6.56 -1.75
CA LEU A 30 6.95 -5.98 -3.06
C LEU A 30 7.74 -4.69 -2.89
N PRO A 31 8.73 -4.43 -3.76
CA PRO A 31 9.47 -3.19 -3.69
C PRO A 31 8.47 -2.04 -3.76
N SER A 32 8.52 -1.19 -2.74
CA SER A 32 7.65 -0.04 -2.60
C SER A 32 8.45 1.18 -2.19
N GLU A 33 7.96 2.35 -2.57
CA GLU A 33 8.55 3.63 -2.28
C GLU A 33 7.48 4.65 -1.92
N THR A 34 7.69 5.39 -0.83
CA THR A 34 6.75 6.41 -0.37
C THR A 34 7.26 7.80 -0.75
N ILE A 35 6.39 8.59 -1.36
CA ILE A 35 6.64 9.97 -1.77
C ILE A 35 5.85 10.87 -0.83
N GLU A 36 6.55 11.73 -0.10
CA GLU A 36 5.92 12.74 0.76
C GLU A 36 5.44 13.92 -0.11
N VAL A 37 4.14 14.23 -0.03
CA VAL A 37 3.53 15.28 -0.86
C VAL A 37 3.28 16.58 -0.10
N ALA A 38 3.43 16.57 1.23
CA ALA A 38 3.19 17.74 2.09
C ALA A 38 4.06 18.97 1.75
N GLY A 39 5.21 18.77 1.11
CA GLY A 39 6.09 19.85 0.63
C GLY A 39 5.70 20.46 -0.73
N TYR A 40 4.70 19.91 -1.42
CA TYR A 40 4.29 20.35 -2.75
C TYR A 40 2.94 21.07 -2.72
N ASN A 41 2.83 22.18 -3.44
CA ASN A 41 1.54 22.82 -3.66
C ASN A 41 0.76 22.05 -4.74
N LEU A 42 -0.01 21.04 -4.33
CA LEU A 42 -0.81 20.24 -5.26
C LEU A 42 -1.94 21.02 -5.96
N ALA A 43 -2.26 22.23 -5.47
CA ALA A 43 -3.22 23.12 -6.13
C ALA A 43 -2.59 23.91 -7.30
N SER A 44 -1.25 23.94 -7.42
CA SER A 44 -0.58 24.50 -8.59
C SER A 44 -0.20 23.41 -9.59
N GLU A 45 -0.26 23.76 -10.88
CA GLU A 45 0.15 22.85 -11.96
C GLU A 45 1.61 22.39 -11.80
N GLU A 46 2.47 23.29 -11.33
CA GLU A 46 3.90 23.03 -11.09
C GLU A 46 4.09 22.01 -9.97
N GLY A 47 3.38 22.15 -8.84
CA GLY A 47 3.49 21.23 -7.72
C GLY A 47 2.93 19.86 -8.06
N TYR A 48 1.78 19.81 -8.76
CA TYR A 48 1.21 18.57 -9.26
C TYR A 48 2.17 17.85 -10.23
N THR A 49 2.71 18.58 -11.20
CA THR A 49 3.65 18.03 -12.20
C THR A 49 4.94 17.53 -11.55
N ALA A 50 5.43 18.22 -10.52
CA ALA A 50 6.62 17.80 -9.78
C ALA A 50 6.39 16.44 -9.08
N VAL A 51 5.24 16.26 -8.42
CA VAL A 51 4.91 14.98 -7.77
C VAL A 51 4.63 13.88 -8.80
N ALA A 52 3.90 14.17 -9.87
CA ALA A 52 3.71 13.23 -10.98
C ALA A 52 5.04 12.76 -11.59
N GLY A 53 6.02 13.65 -11.69
CA GLY A 53 7.39 13.31 -12.09
C GLY A 53 8.12 12.41 -11.08
N GLN A 54 7.90 12.61 -9.77
CA GLN A 54 8.44 11.71 -8.74
C GLN A 54 7.82 10.31 -8.82
N ILE A 55 6.50 10.23 -9.00
CA ILE A 55 5.76 8.97 -9.14
C ILE A 55 6.34 8.14 -10.29
N ARG A 56 6.51 8.74 -11.47
CA ARG A 56 7.10 8.05 -12.64
C ARG A 56 8.52 7.54 -12.40
N ARG A 57 9.32 8.26 -11.60
CA ARG A 57 10.68 7.85 -11.24
C ARG A 57 10.68 6.73 -10.20
N ALA A 58 9.79 6.80 -9.21
CA ALA A 58 9.60 5.76 -8.20
C ALA A 58 9.10 4.46 -8.84
N ALA A 59 8.11 4.53 -9.74
CA ALA A 59 7.62 3.41 -10.53
C ALA A 59 8.76 2.69 -11.27
N GLY A 60 9.66 3.45 -11.90
CA GLY A 60 10.85 2.89 -12.56
C GLY A 60 11.81 2.20 -11.59
N ARG A 61 11.96 2.69 -10.35
CA ARG A 61 12.82 2.06 -9.34
C ARG A 61 12.22 0.77 -8.79
N VAL A 62 10.92 0.78 -8.47
CA VAL A 62 10.25 -0.40 -7.89
C VAL A 62 10.10 -1.52 -8.92
N CYS A 63 9.89 -1.20 -10.20
CA CYS A 63 9.83 -2.19 -11.28
C CYS A 63 11.21 -2.69 -11.76
N GLY A 64 12.31 -2.17 -11.20
CA GLY A 64 13.67 -2.56 -11.57
C GLY A 64 14.15 -1.99 -12.91
N ASN A 65 15.08 -2.68 -13.56
CA ASN A 65 15.66 -2.23 -14.84
C ASN A 65 15.43 -3.27 -15.94
N VAL A 66 15.18 -2.81 -17.16
CA VAL A 66 15.19 -3.66 -18.35
C VAL A 66 16.63 -3.99 -18.71
N ASN A 67 16.94 -5.28 -18.82
CA ASN A 67 18.21 -5.71 -19.36
C ASN A 67 18.26 -5.43 -20.87
N LEU A 68 19.12 -4.49 -21.30
CA LEU A 68 19.27 -4.15 -22.72
C LEU A 68 19.75 -5.33 -23.60
N ARG A 69 20.32 -6.38 -22.98
CA ARG A 69 20.70 -7.62 -23.67
C ARG A 69 19.55 -8.61 -23.80
N ASN A 70 18.46 -8.43 -23.05
CA ASN A 70 17.27 -9.26 -23.09
C ASN A 70 15.99 -8.41 -23.18
N LEU A 71 15.63 -7.98 -24.38
CA LEU A 71 14.44 -7.17 -24.62
C LEU A 71 13.12 -7.94 -24.43
N SER A 72 13.16 -9.26 -24.27
CA SER A 72 11.94 -10.06 -24.01
C SER A 72 11.29 -9.73 -22.66
N GLU A 73 12.04 -9.15 -21.72
CA GLU A 73 11.55 -8.71 -20.41
C GLU A 73 10.93 -7.30 -20.46
N ALA A 74 11.16 -6.55 -21.54
CA ALA A 74 10.70 -5.16 -21.66
C ALA A 74 9.17 -5.02 -21.54
N PRO A 75 8.33 -5.87 -22.15
CA PRO A 75 6.87 -5.77 -22.00
C PRO A 75 6.41 -5.87 -20.54
N GLY A 76 7.00 -6.78 -19.77
CA GLY A 76 6.67 -6.95 -18.34
C GLY A 76 7.07 -5.72 -17.52
N TRP A 77 8.23 -5.13 -17.82
CA TRP A 77 8.66 -3.89 -17.18
C TRP A 77 7.75 -2.71 -17.51
N PHE A 78 7.33 -2.54 -18.77
CA PHE A 78 6.39 -1.50 -19.15
C PHE A 78 5.04 -1.67 -18.47
N ALA A 79 4.52 -2.90 -18.44
CA ALA A 79 3.27 -3.21 -17.73
C ALA A 79 3.36 -2.87 -16.23
N CYS A 80 4.43 -3.30 -15.55
CA CYS A 80 4.65 -2.96 -14.14
C CYS A 80 4.70 -1.45 -13.94
N ARG A 81 5.48 -0.73 -14.77
CA ARG A 81 5.65 0.71 -14.64
C ARG A 81 4.35 1.46 -14.88
N ASP A 82 3.58 1.08 -15.89
CA ASP A 82 2.36 1.78 -16.25
C ASP A 82 1.30 1.59 -15.15
N ILE A 83 1.15 0.37 -14.61
CA ILE A 83 0.25 0.10 -13.47
C ILE A 83 0.73 0.88 -12.23
N ALA A 84 2.01 0.83 -11.88
CA ALA A 84 2.54 1.54 -10.71
C ALA A 84 2.41 3.07 -10.84
N VAL A 85 2.47 3.60 -12.07
CA VAL A 85 2.19 5.01 -12.33
C VAL A 85 0.71 5.32 -12.17
N GLU A 86 -0.18 4.51 -12.74
CA GLU A 86 -1.63 4.67 -12.62
C GLU A 86 -2.06 4.67 -11.14
N ASP A 87 -1.67 3.63 -10.38
CA ASP A 87 -1.94 3.53 -8.94
C ASP A 87 -1.39 4.72 -8.16
N GLY A 88 -0.20 5.20 -8.52
CA GLY A 88 0.42 6.37 -7.89
C GLY A 88 -0.31 7.67 -8.19
N MET A 89 -0.81 7.83 -9.42
CA MET A 89 -1.55 9.01 -9.84
C MET A 89 -2.95 9.05 -9.23
N ASP A 90 -3.59 7.89 -9.08
CA ASP A 90 -4.86 7.75 -8.36
C ASP A 90 -4.70 8.12 -6.89
N GLN A 91 -3.65 7.59 -6.25
CA GLN A 91 -3.30 8.00 -4.89
C GLN A 91 -2.97 9.48 -4.79
N LEU A 92 -2.30 10.09 -5.78
CA LEU A 92 -2.04 11.53 -5.80
C LEU A 92 -3.32 12.36 -5.87
N ALA A 93 -4.34 11.89 -6.61
CA ALA A 93 -5.65 12.53 -6.63
C ALA A 93 -6.32 12.53 -5.24
N ASP A 94 -6.09 11.48 -4.45
CA ASP A 94 -6.58 11.36 -3.07
C ASP A 94 -5.65 11.99 -2.00
N ALA A 95 -4.37 12.20 -2.33
CA ALA A 95 -3.31 12.57 -1.40
C ALA A 95 -3.48 13.97 -0.78
N ALA A 96 -4.38 14.80 -1.31
CA ALA A 96 -4.81 16.04 -0.67
C ALA A 96 -5.28 15.84 0.78
N ARG A 97 -5.66 14.61 1.16
CA ARG A 97 -6.06 14.24 2.54
C ARG A 97 -5.04 13.40 3.30
N ALA A 98 -4.21 12.61 2.59
CA ALA A 98 -3.30 11.62 3.19
C ALA A 98 -1.87 12.15 3.43
N GLY A 99 -1.41 13.15 2.67
CA GLY A 99 -0.09 13.75 2.82
C GLY A 99 1.08 12.93 2.25
N ASN A 100 0.84 11.71 1.77
CA ASN A 100 1.82 10.88 1.07
C ASN A 100 1.16 10.05 -0.06
N VAL A 101 2.01 9.49 -0.93
CA VAL A 101 1.67 8.55 -2.01
C VAL A 101 2.63 7.37 -1.92
N THR A 102 2.14 6.14 -1.94
CA THR A 102 2.98 4.93 -1.91
C THR A 102 2.92 4.22 -3.26
N ILE A 103 4.08 4.05 -3.88
CA ILE A 103 4.24 3.34 -5.14
C ILE A 103 4.71 1.93 -4.84
N THR A 104 4.03 0.92 -5.35
CA THR A 104 4.39 -0.49 -5.19
C THR A 104 4.55 -1.12 -6.56
N ALA A 105 5.49 -2.05 -6.73
CA ALA A 105 5.60 -2.80 -7.97
C ALA A 105 4.39 -3.72 -8.17
N SER A 106 3.90 -3.78 -9.41
CA SER A 106 2.79 -4.63 -9.82
C SER A 106 3.29 -5.68 -10.82
N HIS A 107 3.01 -6.96 -10.53
CA HIS A 107 3.44 -8.12 -11.33
C HIS A 107 2.28 -8.77 -12.09
#